data_AF-A0A1H8JQI4-F1
#
_entry.id   AF-A0A1H8JQI4-F1
#
_cell.length_a   1.000
_cell.length_b   1.000
_cell.length_c   1.000
_cell.angle_alpha   90.00
_cell.angle_beta   90.00
_cell.angle_gamma   90.00
#
_symmetry.space_group_name_H-M   'P 1'
#
loop_
_entity.id
_entity.type
_entity.pdbx_description
1 polymer ?
#
loop_
_entity_poly.entity_id
_entity_poly.type
_entity_poly.pdbx_seq_one_letter_code
_entity_poly.pdbx_strand_id
1 'polypeptide(L)'
;MRPIDLVVCGSVAVNRSGARIGKGAGYSDLEVALLIEAGLVTPETVIVAPVHRLQVIDEDIPEAEHDFRVDYIVTPEELISCPRSRRPKGIMWDDLRVDQIAEIPVLAARRPTP
;
A
#
# COMPACT_ATOMS: atom_id res chain seq x y z
N MET A 1 8.41 17.61 7.93
CA MET A 1 7.70 16.71 8.87
C MET A 1 8.64 15.58 9.26
N ARG A 2 8.38 14.85 10.33
CA ARG A 2 9.18 13.65 10.67
C ARG A 2 8.68 12.44 9.87
N PRO A 3 9.53 11.45 9.57
CA PRO A 3 9.10 10.18 8.97
C PRO A 3 8.00 9.51 9.79
N ILE A 4 7.16 8.75 9.10
CA ILE A 4 6.09 7.95 9.69
C ILE A 4 6.70 6.64 10.20
N ASP A 5 6.51 6.35 11.48
CA ASP A 5 6.99 5.10 12.07
C ASP A 5 6.09 3.90 11.74
N LEU A 6 4.77 4.13 11.65
CA LEU A 6 3.76 3.09 11.44
C LEU A 6 2.65 3.55 10.49
N VAL A 7 2.35 2.73 9.49
CA VAL A 7 1.16 2.83 8.65
C VAL A 7 0.23 1.67 8.99
N VAL A 8 -1.04 1.97 9.26
CA VAL A 8 -2.10 0.98 9.47
C VAL A 8 -3.01 1.03 8.25
N CYS A 9 -3.01 -0.02 7.43
CA CYS A 9 -3.82 -0.06 6.20
C CYS A 9 -4.88 -1.16 6.26
N GLY A 10 -6.12 -0.80 5.93
CA GLY A 10 -7.20 -1.78 5.77
C GLY A 10 -7.01 -2.63 4.51
N SER A 11 -7.43 -3.89 4.58
CA SER A 11 -7.40 -4.83 3.45
C SER A 11 -8.66 -5.69 3.42
N VAL A 12 -9.07 -6.13 2.23
CA VAL A 12 -10.16 -7.08 2.02
C VAL A 12 -9.68 -8.51 2.26
N ALA A 13 -8.50 -8.85 1.74
CA ALA A 13 -7.78 -10.08 2.08
C ALA A 13 -6.27 -9.82 2.08
N VAL A 14 -5.54 -10.70 2.75
CA VAL A 14 -4.07 -10.72 2.85
C VAL A 14 -3.60 -12.17 2.81
N ASN A 15 -2.35 -12.41 2.43
CA ASN A 15 -1.72 -13.72 2.58
C ASN A 15 -0.44 -13.64 3.42
N ARG A 16 0.07 -14.79 3.87
CA ARG A 16 1.21 -14.85 4.80
C ARG A 16 2.53 -14.31 4.22
N SER A 17 2.59 -14.03 2.90
CA SER A 17 3.72 -13.36 2.26
C SER A 17 3.71 -11.83 2.40
N GLY A 18 2.64 -11.27 2.97
CA GLY A 18 2.42 -9.82 3.13
C GLY A 18 1.66 -9.17 1.98
N ALA A 19 1.35 -9.92 0.91
CA ALA A 19 0.51 -9.43 -0.16
C ALA A 19 -0.90 -9.13 0.35
N ARG A 20 -1.54 -8.13 -0.24
CA ARG A 20 -2.84 -7.62 0.19
C ARG A 20 -3.71 -7.27 -1.01
N ILE A 21 -5.02 -7.35 -0.83
CA ILE A 21 -6.00 -6.84 -1.78
C ILE A 21 -6.90 -5.83 -1.10
N GLY A 22 -7.01 -4.63 -1.69
CA GLY A 22 -7.92 -3.59 -1.25
C GLY A 22 -9.32 -3.74 -1.86
N LYS A 23 -10.10 -2.65 -1.84
CA LYS A 23 -11.42 -2.58 -2.49
C LYS A 23 -11.35 -2.42 -4.02
N GLY A 24 -10.15 -2.36 -4.60
CA GLY A 24 -9.92 -2.23 -6.05
C GLY A 24 -9.79 -0.79 -6.58
N ALA A 25 -9.91 0.24 -5.74
CA ALA A 25 -9.81 1.63 -6.18
C ALA A 25 -8.37 2.19 -6.24
N GLY A 26 -7.38 1.47 -5.72
CA GLY A 26 -5.95 1.86 -5.74
C GLY A 26 -5.57 3.03 -4.81
N TYR A 27 -6.48 3.52 -3.97
CA TYR A 27 -6.21 4.69 -3.11
C TYR A 27 -5.10 4.46 -2.10
N SER A 28 -5.07 3.33 -1.39
CA SER A 28 -4.03 3.07 -0.39
C SER A 28 -2.64 2.96 -1.01
N ASP A 29 -2.54 2.38 -2.21
CA ASP A 29 -1.28 2.27 -2.95
C ASP A 29 -0.78 3.66 -3.37
N LEU A 30 -1.70 4.52 -3.82
CA LEU A 30 -1.41 5.91 -4.15
C LEU A 30 -1.03 6.76 -2.93
N GLU A 31 -1.70 6.60 -1.79
CA GLU A 31 -1.39 7.29 -0.54
C GLU A 31 0.03 6.95 -0.07
N VAL A 32 0.40 5.67 -0.10
CA VAL A 32 1.76 5.22 0.22
C VAL A 32 2.76 5.79 -0.77
N ALA A 33 2.48 5.75 -2.08
CA ALA A 33 3.34 6.33 -3.11
C ALA A 33 3.59 7.83 -2.91
N LEU A 34 2.54 8.61 -2.61
CA LEU A 34 2.64 10.03 -2.31
C LEU A 34 3.52 10.29 -1.08
N LEU A 35 3.36 9.49 -0.03
CA LEU A 35 4.15 9.61 1.20
C LEU A 35 5.61 9.18 1.00
N ILE A 36 5.89 8.23 0.11
CA ILE A 36 7.24 7.85 -0.29
C ILE A 36 7.91 9.01 -1.01
N GLU A 37 7.25 9.62 -1.99
CA GLU A 37 7.79 10.78 -2.72
C GLU A 37 8.01 12.00 -1.81
N ALA A 38 7.19 12.16 -0.79
CA ALA A 38 7.36 13.20 0.23
C ALA A 38 8.48 12.90 1.25
N GLY A 39 9.12 11.72 1.18
CA GLY A 39 10.14 11.27 2.12
C GLY A 39 9.61 10.94 3.52
N LEU A 40 8.31 10.64 3.63
CA LEU A 40 7.64 10.37 4.91
C LEU A 40 7.43 8.88 5.15
N VAL A 41 7.21 8.08 4.10
CA VAL A 41 7.30 6.61 4.18
C VAL A 41 8.69 6.21 3.72
N THR A 42 9.39 5.48 4.59
CA THR A 42 10.80 5.10 4.45
C THR A 42 10.96 3.59 4.57
N PRO A 43 12.15 3.02 4.29
CA PRO A 43 12.44 1.61 4.58
C PRO A 43 12.27 1.22 6.06
N GLU A 44 12.33 2.19 6.97
CA GLU A 44 12.15 2.03 8.40
C GLU A 44 10.68 2.03 8.82
N THR A 45 9.79 2.62 8.02
CA THR A 45 8.36 2.69 8.30
C THR A 45 7.75 1.28 8.31
N VAL A 46 7.12 0.88 9.40
CA VAL A 46 6.39 -0.40 9.49
C VAL A 46 5.00 -0.25 8.88
N ILE A 47 4.57 -1.20 8.07
CA ILE A 47 3.21 -1.28 7.52
C ILE A 47 2.48 -2.48 8.10
N VAL A 48 1.28 -2.27 8.64
CA VAL A 48 0.46 -3.35 9.24
C VAL A 48 -0.94 -3.40 8.66
N ALA A 49 -1.45 -4.61 8.48
CA ALA A 49 -2.86 -4.86 8.13
C ALA A 49 -3.60 -5.56 9.28
N PRO A 50 -4.45 -4.85 10.03
CA PRO A 50 -5.38 -5.47 10.94
C PRO A 50 -6.54 -6.08 10.14
N VAL A 51 -6.78 -7.37 10.31
CA VAL A 51 -7.80 -8.12 9.57
C VAL A 51 -8.43 -9.22 10.45
N HIS A 52 -9.61 -9.70 10.06
CA HIS A 52 -10.18 -10.91 10.65
C HIS A 52 -9.48 -12.17 10.09
N ARG A 53 -9.45 -13.28 10.84
CA ARG A 53 -8.81 -14.54 10.40
C ARG A 53 -9.30 -15.04 9.04
N LEU A 54 -10.59 -14.83 8.72
CA LEU A 54 -11.19 -15.20 7.43
C LEU A 54 -10.65 -14.40 6.23
N GLN A 55 -9.98 -13.28 6.48
CA GLN A 55 -9.35 -12.46 5.45
C GLN A 55 -7.89 -12.85 5.22
N VAL A 56 -7.34 -13.79 6.02
CA VAL A 56 -6.03 -14.37 5.79
C VAL A 56 -6.22 -15.61 4.92
N ILE A 57 -5.76 -15.53 3.68
CA ILE A 57 -5.92 -16.57 2.67
C ILE A 57 -4.58 -17.28 2.38
N ASP A 58 -4.66 -18.52 1.93
CA ASP A 58 -3.47 -19.31 1.58
C ASP A 58 -3.07 -19.10 0.10
N GLU A 59 -4.00 -18.60 -0.71
CA GLU A 59 -3.79 -18.32 -2.12
C GLU A 59 -2.85 -17.14 -2.37
N ASP A 60 -2.15 -17.20 -3.50
CA ASP A 60 -1.36 -16.07 -4.00
C ASP A 60 -2.28 -14.93 -4.44
N ILE A 61 -1.94 -13.73 -4.00
CA ILE A 61 -2.61 -12.50 -4.40
C ILE A 61 -1.81 -11.90 -5.56
N PRO A 62 -2.40 -11.67 -6.74
CA PRO A 62 -1.73 -10.98 -7.84
C PRO A 62 -1.34 -9.56 -7.45
N GLU A 63 -0.13 -9.14 -7.81
CA GLU A 63 0.42 -7.82 -7.49
C GLU A 63 0.85 -7.09 -8.77
N ALA A 64 0.62 -5.78 -8.80
CA ALA A 64 1.14 -4.83 -9.77
C ALA A 64 2.41 -4.14 -9.21
N GLU A 65 3.13 -3.41 -10.07
CA GLU A 65 4.39 -2.75 -9.68
C GLU A 65 4.18 -1.62 -8.64
N HIS A 66 3.00 -1.00 -8.62
CA HIS A 66 2.65 0.04 -7.65
C HIS A 66 2.19 -0.51 -6.29
N ASP A 67 1.93 -1.81 -6.18
CA ASP A 67 1.48 -2.41 -4.92
C ASP A 67 2.59 -2.44 -3.87
N PHE A 68 2.17 -2.42 -2.60
CA PHE A 68 3.07 -2.62 -1.46
C PHE A 68 2.58 -3.77 -0.59
N ARG A 69 3.52 -4.51 -0.01
CA ARG A 69 3.23 -5.52 0.99
C ARG A 69 3.29 -4.95 2.40
N VAL A 70 2.58 -5.62 3.31
CA VAL A 70 2.64 -5.33 4.74
C VAL A 70 3.79 -6.08 5.41
N ASP A 71 4.33 -5.51 6.47
CA ASP A 71 5.35 -6.13 7.32
C ASP A 71 4.72 -7.06 8.36
N TYR A 72 3.51 -6.71 8.84
CA TYR A 72 2.74 -7.53 9.76
C TYR A 72 1.26 -7.62 9.40
N ILE A 73 0.70 -8.81 9.62
CA ILE A 73 -0.73 -9.04 9.62
C ILE A 73 -1.15 -9.28 11.06
N VAL A 74 -2.15 -8.53 11.52
CA VAL A 74 -2.66 -8.61 12.89
C VAL A 74 -4.07 -9.16 12.84
N THR A 75 -4.29 -10.31 13.45
CA THR A 75 -5.63 -10.85 13.71
C THR A 75 -5.93 -10.78 15.21
N PRO A 76 -7.18 -11.03 15.65
CA PRO A 76 -7.47 -11.12 17.07
C PRO A 76 -6.68 -12.24 17.78
N GLU A 77 -6.24 -13.29 17.07
CA GLU A 77 -5.60 -14.47 17.63
C GLU A 77 -4.08 -14.56 17.39
N GLU A 78 -3.55 -13.93 16.35
CA GLU A 78 -2.14 -14.05 15.98
C GLU A 78 -1.55 -12.76 15.39
N LEU A 79 -0.24 -12.60 15.59
CA LEU A 79 0.60 -11.64 14.87
C LEU A 79 1.46 -12.42 13.88
N ILE A 80 1.27 -12.16 12.59
CA ILE A 80 2.02 -12.81 11.52
C ILE A 80 3.08 -11.83 11.00
N SER A 81 4.36 -12.19 11.12
CA SER A 81 5.46 -11.45 10.50
C SER A 81 5.61 -11.87 9.04
N CYS A 82 5.64 -10.90 8.14
CA CYS A 82 5.83 -11.15 6.71
C CYS A 82 7.29 -10.89 6.31
N PRO A 83 7.79 -11.55 5.24
CA PRO A 83 9.08 -11.22 4.67
C PRO A 83 9.09 -9.76 4.21
N ARG A 84 10.13 -9.00 4.56
CA ARG A 84 10.29 -7.62 4.07
C ARG A 84 10.32 -7.61 2.55
N SER A 85 9.39 -6.89 1.94
CA SER A 85 9.32 -6.72 0.50
C SER A 85 9.87 -5.36 0.07
N ARG A 86 10.08 -5.22 -1.24
CA ARG A 86 10.36 -3.92 -1.83
C ARG A 86 9.12 -3.03 -1.69
N ARG A 87 9.35 -1.75 -1.37
CA ARG A 87 8.35 -0.68 -1.47
C ARG A 87 8.28 -0.19 -2.91
N PRO A 88 7.13 0.31 -3.38
CA PRO A 88 7.08 1.05 -4.64
C PRO A 88 7.99 2.27 -4.57
N LYS A 89 8.48 2.74 -5.72
CA LYS A 89 9.44 3.87 -5.77
C LYS A 89 8.77 5.24 -5.64
N GLY A 90 7.45 5.29 -5.72
CA GLY A 90 6.67 6.51 -5.86
C GLY A 90 5.46 6.27 -6.74
N ILE A 91 4.92 7.34 -7.34
CA ILE A 91 3.73 7.26 -8.17
C ILE A 91 4.08 6.69 -9.55
N MET A 92 3.40 5.61 -9.94
CA MET A 92 3.47 5.06 -11.30
C MET A 92 2.47 5.81 -12.18
N TRP A 93 2.90 6.92 -12.77
CA TRP A 93 2.02 7.81 -13.53
C TRP A 93 1.35 7.13 -14.72
N ASP A 94 2.03 6.16 -15.34
CA ASP A 94 1.51 5.40 -16.49
C ASP A 94 0.35 4.46 -16.09
N ASP A 95 0.24 4.09 -14.82
CA ASP A 95 -0.83 3.23 -14.29
C ASP A 95 -2.08 4.03 -13.86
N LEU A 96 -1.99 5.37 -13.81
CA LEU A 96 -3.06 6.23 -13.33
C LEU A 96 -4.09 6.55 -14.41
N ARG A 97 -5.37 6.33 -14.09
CA ARG A 97 -6.45 6.74 -14.97
C ARG A 97 -6.69 8.25 -14.92
N VAL A 98 -7.18 8.81 -16.01
CA VAL A 98 -7.44 10.25 -16.15
C VAL A 98 -8.45 10.76 -15.11
N ASP A 99 -9.48 9.96 -14.79
CA ASP A 99 -10.45 10.24 -13.73
C ASP A 99 -9.78 10.33 -12.36
N GLN A 100 -8.90 9.39 -12.01
CA GLN A 100 -8.18 9.41 -10.72
C GLN A 100 -7.31 10.67 -10.56
N ILE A 101 -6.63 11.07 -11.63
CA ILE A 101 -5.81 12.29 -11.61
C ILE A 101 -6.69 13.53 -11.41
N ALA A 102 -7.86 13.58 -12.04
CA ALA A 102 -8.79 14.70 -11.92
C ALA A 102 -9.49 14.77 -10.55
N GLU A 103 -9.81 13.62 -9.95
CA GLU A 103 -10.47 13.53 -8.64
C GLU A 103 -9.54 13.86 -7.47
N ILE A 104 -8.23 13.70 -7.64
CA ILE A 104 -7.25 13.86 -6.56
C ILE A 104 -6.41 15.13 -6.81
N PRO A 105 -6.67 16.26 -6.10
CA PRO A 105 -6.08 17.56 -6.42
C PRO A 105 -4.54 17.56 -6.43
N VAL A 106 -3.92 16.78 -5.53
CA VAL A 106 -2.44 16.68 -5.46
C VAL A 106 -1.85 16.00 -6.69
N LEU A 107 -2.58 15.09 -7.34
CA LEU A 107 -2.15 14.49 -8.59
C LEU A 107 -2.32 15.46 -9.76
N ALA A 108 -3.49 16.10 -9.87
CA ALA A 108 -3.74 17.10 -10.92
C ALA A 108 -2.68 18.21 -10.94
N ALA A 109 -2.26 18.69 -9.77
CA ALA A 109 -1.23 19.73 -9.64
C ALA A 109 0.20 19.27 -10.01
N ARG A 110 0.45 17.96 -10.03
CA ARG A 110 1.79 17.36 -10.23
C ARG A 110 1.92 16.57 -11.52
N ARG A 111 0.86 16.51 -12.34
CA ARG A 111 0.81 15.72 -13.56
C ARG A 111 2.00 16.07 -14.46
N PRO A 112 2.85 15.11 -14.85
CA PRO A 112 3.93 15.37 -15.79
C PRO A 112 3.37 15.89 -17.11
N THR A 113 3.99 16.93 -17.65
CA THR A 113 3.71 17.35 -19.03
C THR A 113 4.24 16.26 -19.97
N PRO A 114 3.46 15.83 -20.99
CA PRO A 114 3.93 14.88 -21.99
C PRO A 114 5.16 15.38 -22.77
#